data_AF-A0A359B1B2-F1
#
_entry.id   AF-A0A359B1B2-F1
#
_cell.length_a   1.000
_cell.length_b   1.000
_cell.length_c   1.000
_cell.angle_alpha   90.00
_cell.angle_beta   90.00
_cell.angle_gamma   90.00
#
_symmetry.space_group_name_H-M   'P 1'
#
loop_
_entity.id
_entity.type
_entity.pdbx_description
1 polymer ?
#
loop_
_entity_poly.entity_id
_entity_poly.type
_entity_poly.pdbx_seq_one_letter_code
_entity_poly.pdbx_strand_id
1 'polypeptide(L)'
;KWLSDTVPPAPFDLTAERLPGGRFQLKWKSSGTSRRVTYNVYRTDSDLFDTENGAHLLAVGLQNPVFEYDVPDDDKAYYYFITVSDSYHNESAISFPAFFFHSQMVK
;
A
#
# COMPACT_ATOMS: atom_id res chain seq x y z
N LYS A 1 29.19 11.73 -3.89
CA LYS A 1 28.88 10.64 -2.94
C LYS A 1 27.82 9.78 -3.62
N TRP A 2 28.21 8.64 -4.18
CA TRP A 2 27.49 7.97 -5.28
C TRP A 2 26.67 6.72 -4.88
N LEU A 3 26.45 6.49 -3.59
CA LEU A 3 25.48 5.50 -3.13
C LEU A 3 24.97 5.97 -1.77
N SER A 4 23.66 6.12 -1.65
CA SER A 4 23.00 6.22 -0.35
C SER A 4 22.43 4.84 -0.08
N ASP A 5 23.03 4.10 0.84
CA ASP A 5 22.56 2.77 1.30
C ASP A 5 21.61 2.95 2.50
N THR A 6 20.75 3.96 2.42
CA THR A 6 19.83 4.30 3.51
C THR A 6 18.46 3.86 3.09
N VAL A 7 18.06 2.68 3.58
CA VAL A 7 16.72 2.17 3.41
C VAL A 7 15.72 3.20 3.94
N PRO A 8 14.73 3.62 3.14
CA PRO A 8 13.74 4.56 3.59
C PRO A 8 12.89 3.95 4.72
N PRO A 9 12.44 4.76 5.69
CA PRO A 9 11.56 4.30 6.74
C PRO A 9 10.22 3.83 6.16
N ALA A 10 9.66 2.77 6.73
CA ALA A 10 8.39 2.21 6.32
C ALA A 10 7.25 3.25 6.42
N PRO A 11 6.28 3.23 5.48
CA PRO A 11 5.06 4.02 5.62
C PRO A 11 4.28 3.67 6.89
N PHE A 12 3.51 4.63 7.40
CA PHE A 12 2.71 4.48 8.62
C PHE A 12 1.35 5.16 8.48
N ASP A 13 0.47 4.98 9.47
CA ASP A 13 -0.91 5.47 9.46
C ASP A 13 -1.67 5.07 8.18
N LEU A 14 -1.50 3.82 7.72
CA LEU A 14 -2.25 3.30 6.58
C LEU A 14 -3.72 3.14 6.96
N THR A 15 -4.60 3.75 6.17
CA THR A 15 -6.05 3.65 6.30
C THR A 15 -6.67 3.10 5.03
N ALA A 16 -7.74 2.32 5.19
CA ALA A 16 -8.54 1.74 4.14
C ALA A 16 -10.00 2.17 4.31
N GLU A 17 -10.58 2.85 3.32
CA GLU A 17 -11.94 3.35 3.40
C GLU A 17 -12.68 3.34 2.07
N ARG A 18 -14.00 3.14 2.13
CA ARG A 18 -14.90 3.29 0.98
C ARG A 18 -15.33 4.75 0.88
N LEU A 19 -15.05 5.38 -0.24
CA LEU A 19 -15.44 6.75 -0.53
C LEU A 19 -16.89 6.82 -1.05
N PRO A 20 -17.56 7.98 -0.91
CA PRO A 20 -18.78 8.26 -1.64
C PRO A 20 -18.59 8.06 -3.14
N GLY A 21 -19.58 7.44 -3.80
CA GLY A 21 -19.50 7.12 -5.23
C GLY A 21 -18.88 5.75 -5.55
N GLY A 22 -18.55 4.95 -4.54
CA GLY A 22 -18.21 3.53 -4.71
C GLY A 22 -16.72 3.23 -4.88
N ARG A 23 -15.86 4.26 -4.90
CA ARG A 23 -14.41 4.09 -4.97
C ARG A 23 -13.85 3.66 -3.62
N PHE A 24 -12.74 2.94 -3.63
CA PHE A 24 -12.02 2.57 -2.42
C PHE A 24 -10.69 3.30 -2.37
N GLN A 25 -10.36 3.86 -1.20
CA GLN A 25 -9.14 4.62 -0.97
C GLN A 25 -8.25 3.92 0.06
N LEU A 26 -6.97 3.81 -0.29
CA LEU A 26 -5.87 3.59 0.63
C LEU A 26 -5.10 4.89 0.77
N LYS A 27 -4.78 5.28 2.01
CA LYS A 27 -4.03 6.50 2.30
C LYS A 27 -3.05 6.24 3.43
N TRP A 28 -1.83 6.79 3.32
CA TRP A 28 -0.78 6.59 4.31
C TRP A 28 0.04 7.86 4.52
N LYS A 29 0.99 7.79 5.46
CA LYS A 29 2.02 8.81 5.66
C LYS A 29 3.41 8.20 5.45
N SER A 30 4.36 9.07 5.10
CA SER A 30 5.77 8.71 4.97
C SER A 30 6.61 9.80 5.63
N SER A 31 7.65 9.40 6.35
CA SER A 31 8.64 10.30 6.93
C SER A 31 9.56 10.75 5.79
N GLY A 32 9.16 11.84 5.12
CA GLY A 32 9.69 12.36 3.85
C GLY A 32 11.21 12.58 3.80
N THR A 33 11.96 11.51 3.64
CA THR A 33 13.43 11.49 3.76
C THR A 33 14.13 11.35 2.40
N SER A 34 13.40 11.14 1.31
CA SER A 34 13.94 11.07 -0.04
C SER A 34 13.21 12.05 -0.97
N ARG A 35 13.98 12.80 -1.77
CA ARG A 35 13.46 13.81 -2.72
C ARG A 35 12.68 13.20 -3.89
N ARG A 36 12.67 11.87 -4.03
CA ARG A 36 11.89 11.14 -5.03
C ARG A 36 11.69 9.71 -4.56
N VAL A 37 10.54 9.44 -3.95
CA VAL A 37 10.12 8.10 -3.57
C VAL A 37 8.96 7.64 -4.43
N THR A 38 8.81 6.33 -4.53
CA THR A 38 7.60 5.68 -5.05
C THR A 38 7.06 4.71 -4.02
N TYR A 39 5.77 4.43 -4.08
CA TYR A 39 5.11 3.47 -3.20
C TYR A 39 4.59 2.27 -3.98
N ASN A 40 4.70 1.10 -3.37
CA ASN A 40 4.09 -0.13 -3.84
C ASN A 40 2.98 -0.53 -2.86
N VAL A 41 1.84 -0.96 -3.41
CA VAL A 41 0.67 -1.40 -2.68
C VAL A 41 0.56 -2.90 -2.81
N TYR A 42 0.44 -3.58 -1.68
CA TYR A 42 0.24 -5.02 -1.62
C TYR A 42 -1.11 -5.36 -1.00
N ARG A 43 -1.68 -6.50 -1.40
CA ARG A 43 -2.96 -7.03 -0.93
C ARG A 43 -2.89 -8.55 -0.78
N THR A 44 -3.42 -9.07 0.32
CA THR A 44 -3.61 -10.52 0.55
C THR A 44 -4.94 -10.78 1.24
N ASP A 45 -5.59 -11.91 0.92
CA ASP A 45 -6.75 -12.46 1.63
C ASP A 45 -6.37 -13.67 2.52
N SER A 46 -5.07 -13.92 2.69
CA SER A 46 -4.54 -15.03 3.49
C SER A 46 -3.54 -14.59 4.56
N ASP A 47 -3.35 -15.45 5.55
CA ASP A 47 -2.37 -15.27 6.63
C ASP A 47 -0.91 -15.39 6.14
N LEU A 48 -0.71 -15.87 4.90
CA LEU A 48 0.59 -15.98 4.27
C LEU A 48 0.86 -14.70 3.47
N PHE A 49 1.64 -13.79 4.05
CA PHE A 49 2.08 -12.58 3.37
C PHE A 49 3.58 -12.64 3.08
N ASP A 50 3.91 -12.55 1.80
CA ASP A 50 5.28 -12.48 1.28
C ASP A 50 5.35 -11.30 0.29
N THR A 51 6.25 -10.36 0.55
CA THR A 51 6.48 -9.20 -0.32
C THR A 51 7.20 -9.57 -1.62
N GLU A 52 7.92 -10.70 -1.66
CA GLU A 52 8.58 -11.17 -2.89
C GLU A 52 7.58 -11.86 -3.83
N ASN A 53 6.43 -12.26 -3.32
CA ASN A 53 5.36 -12.81 -4.14
C ASN A 53 4.62 -11.68 -4.89
N GLY A 54 4.97 -11.51 -6.16
CA GLY A 54 4.32 -10.55 -7.05
C GLY A 54 2.80 -10.73 -7.18
N ALA A 55 2.22 -11.87 -6.80
CA ALA A 55 0.77 -12.07 -6.75
C ALA A 55 0.08 -11.16 -5.73
N HIS A 56 0.81 -10.65 -4.74
CA HIS A 56 0.29 -9.70 -3.76
C HIS A 56 0.35 -8.25 -4.25
N LEU A 57 1.04 -7.95 -5.34
CA LEU A 57 1.15 -6.56 -5.84
C LEU A 57 -0.17 -6.10 -6.46
N LEU A 58 -0.69 -5.01 -5.90
CA LEU A 58 -1.90 -4.35 -6.38
C LEU A 58 -1.57 -3.12 -7.22
N ALA A 59 -0.54 -2.36 -6.85
CA ALA A 59 -0.06 -1.20 -7.59
C ALA A 59 1.42 -0.94 -7.29
N VAL A 60 2.15 -0.37 -8.24
CA VAL A 60 3.57 -0.03 -8.10
C VAL A 60 3.86 1.37 -8.62
N GLY A 61 4.94 1.98 -8.13
CA GLY A 61 5.42 3.25 -8.69
C GLY A 61 4.57 4.47 -8.35
N LEU A 62 3.71 4.39 -7.33
CA LEU A 62 2.83 5.50 -6.94
C LEU A 62 3.66 6.66 -6.38
N GLN A 63 3.39 7.89 -6.83
CA GLN A 63 4.14 9.07 -6.39
C GLN A 63 3.49 9.77 -5.19
N ASN A 64 2.18 9.58 -5.02
CA ASN A 64 1.41 10.18 -3.94
C ASN A 64 1.10 9.13 -2.86
N PRO A 65 0.99 9.53 -1.58
CA PRO A 65 0.67 8.61 -0.50
C PRO A 65 -0.84 8.31 -0.41
N VAL A 66 -1.45 8.12 -1.57
CA VAL A 66 -2.87 7.82 -1.75
C VAL A 66 -3.02 6.95 -2.99
N PHE A 67 -3.86 5.93 -2.88
CA PHE A 67 -4.25 5.05 -3.97
C PHE A 67 -5.76 4.88 -3.96
N GLU A 68 -6.42 5.22 -5.07
CA GLU A 68 -7.85 5.05 -5.25
C GLU A 68 -8.10 4.12 -6.42
N TYR A 69 -8.95 3.12 -6.24
CA TYR A 69 -9.34 2.21 -7.31
C TYR A 69 -10.75 1.66 -7.09
N ASP A 70 -11.32 1.11 -8.17
CA ASP A 70 -12.58 0.39 -8.11
C ASP A 70 -12.33 -1.03 -7.61
N VAL A 71 -12.92 -1.37 -6.47
CA VAL A 71 -12.79 -2.69 -5.86
C VAL A 71 -14.07 -3.50 -6.11
N PRO A 72 -13.95 -4.78 -6.51
CA PRO A 72 -15.10 -5.66 -6.58
C PRO A 72 -15.63 -5.92 -5.17
N ASP A 73 -16.94 -5.87 -5.01
CA ASP A 73 -17.62 -6.38 -3.81
C ASP A 73 -17.70 -7.91 -3.92
N ASP A 74 -16.72 -8.58 -3.33
CA ASP A 74 -16.52 -10.03 -3.43
C ASP A 74 -16.81 -10.78 -2.12
N ASP A 75 -17.36 -10.08 -1.12
CA ASP A 75 -17.59 -10.55 0.25
C ASP A 75 -16.32 -11.14 0.89
N LYS A 76 -15.16 -10.54 0.61
CA LYS A 76 -13.87 -10.94 1.17
C LYS A 76 -13.22 -9.86 2.02
N ALA A 77 -12.44 -10.32 2.98
CA ALA A 77 -11.56 -9.48 3.76
C ALA A 77 -10.16 -9.46 3.15
N TYR A 78 -9.54 -8.28 3.14
CA TYR A 78 -8.18 -8.11 2.67
C TYR A 78 -7.34 -7.33 3.68
N TYR A 79 -6.06 -7.69 3.74
CA TYR A 79 -5.02 -6.89 4.36
C TYR A 79 -4.25 -6.14 3.28
N TYR A 80 -4.04 -4.86 3.53
CA TYR A 80 -3.30 -3.95 2.66
C TYR A 80 -2.00 -3.52 3.32
N PHE A 81 -0.92 -3.53 2.55
CA PHE A 81 0.40 -3.11 3.01
C PHE A 81 1.03 -2.14 2.01
N ILE A 82 1.87 -1.24 2.50
CA ILE A 82 2.63 -0.31 1.65
C ILE A 82 4.11 -0.42 1.96
N THR A 83 4.93 -0.38 0.92
CA THR A 83 6.36 -0.10 1.01
C THR A 83 6.69 1.21 0.32
N VAL A 84 7.83 1.79 0.65
CA VAL A 84 8.38 2.94 -0.05
C VAL A 84 9.74 2.57 -0.64
N SER A 85 9.97 2.96 -1.89
CA SER A 85 11.25 2.79 -2.58
C SER A 85 11.84 4.16 -2.89
N ASP A 86 13.15 4.30 -2.72
CA ASP A 86 13.87 5.51 -3.12
C ASP A 86 14.41 5.44 -4.57
N SER A 87 15.04 6.52 -5.03
CA SER A 87 15.64 6.59 -6.36
C SER A 87 16.87 5.69 -6.57
N TYR A 88 17.35 5.02 -5.51
CA TYR A 88 18.46 4.08 -5.53
C TYR A 88 17.98 2.62 -5.46
N HIS A 89 16.66 2.40 -5.54
CA HIS A 89 16.01 1.08 -5.43
C HIS A 89 16.12 0.45 -4.03
N ASN A 90 16.36 1.26 -2.99
CA ASN A 90 16.21 0.78 -1.62
C ASN A 90 14.72 0.76 -1.27
N GLU A 91 14.18 -0.41 -0.96
CA GLU A 91 12.79 -0.60 -0.53
C GLU A 91 12.71 -0.78 0.99
N SER A 92 11.73 -0.13 1.62
CA SER A 92 11.48 -0.24 3.04
C SER A 92 10.89 -1.60 3.43
N ALA A 93 10.89 -1.89 4.72
CA ALA A 93 9.94 -2.87 5.27
C ALA A 93 8.48 -2.44 5.01
N ILE A 94 7.55 -3.39 5.12
CA ILE A 94 6.11 -3.12 5.01
C ILE A 94 5.59 -2.24 6.16
N SER A 95 4.53 -1.49 5.86
CA SER A 95 3.74 -0.78 6.87
C SER A 95 3.00 -1.75 7.79
N PHE A 96 2.45 -1.23 8.89
CA PHE A 96 1.35 -1.91 9.57
C PHE A 96 0.16 -2.06 8.60
N PRO A 97 -0.56 -3.19 8.63
CA PRO A 97 -1.64 -3.44 7.69
C PRO A 97 -2.86 -2.57 7.98
N ALA A 98 -3.57 -2.22 6.91
CA ALA A 98 -4.98 -1.85 7.01
C ALA A 98 -5.85 -3.05 6.62
N PHE A 99 -6.85 -3.33 7.44
CA PHE A 99 -7.83 -4.38 7.20
C PHE A 99 -9.12 -3.78 6.64
N PHE A 100 -9.69 -4.39 5.62
CA PHE A 100 -11.00 -4.01 5.11
C PHE A 100 -11.78 -5.20 4.57
N PHE A 101 -13.08 -5.27 4.89
CA PHE A 101 -14.02 -6.24 4.37
C PHE A 101 -14.84 -5.64 3.24
N HIS A 102 -14.66 -6.15 2.03
CA HIS A 102 -15.37 -5.71 0.82
C HIS A 102 -16.65 -6.51 0.69
N SER A 103 -17.77 -5.91 1.10
CA SER A 103 -19.09 -6.51 0.92
C SER A 103 -20.06 -5.60 0.20
N GLN A 104 -21.02 -6.23 -0.45
CA GLN A 104 -22.22 -5.54 -0.90
C GLN A 104 -22.90 -4.94 0.33
N MET A 105 -22.89 -3.61 0.48
CA MET A 105 -23.78 -2.96 1.43
C MET A 105 -25.22 -3.15 0.94
N VAL A 106 -25.86 -4.24 1.35
CA VAL A 106 -27.32 -4.34 1.31
C VAL A 106 -27.83 -3.30 2.30
N LYS A 107 -28.26 -2.16 1.77
CA LYS A 107 -29.01 -1.16 2.55
C LYS A 107 -30.39 -1.68 2.92
#